data_AF-A0AAU2F4V7-F1
#
_entry.id   AF-A0AAU2F4V7-F1
#
_cell.length_a   1.000
_cell.length_b   1.000
_cell.length_c   1.000
_cell.angle_alpha   90.00
_cell.angle_beta   90.00
_cell.angle_gamma   90.00
#
_symmetry.space_group_name_H-M   'P 1'
#
loop_
_entity.id
_entity.type
_entity.pdbx_description
1 polymer ?
#
loop_
_entity_poly.entity_id
_entity_poly.type
_entity_poly.pdbx_seq_one_letter_code
_entity_poly.pdbx_strand_id
1 'polypeptide(L)' 'MVKALGSQDIDPLTAVESLRAALDQVGIVLPSLGVDAASPALGLVELGRVRADVALRLAHTLLGGGPAV' A
#
# COMPACT_ATOMS: atom_id res chain seq x y z
N MET A 1 -5.03 28.47 -2.18
CA MET A 1 -4.58 27.55 -1.12
C MET A 1 -5.44 26.29 -1.22
N VAL A 2 -5.03 25.34 -2.06
CA VAL A 2 -5.75 24.07 -2.27
C VAL A 2 -5.57 23.22 -1.02
N LYS A 3 -6.68 22.94 -0.33
CA LYS A 3 -6.72 22.09 0.85
C LYS A 3 -6.45 20.66 0.38
N ALA A 4 -5.28 20.11 0.72
CA ALA A 4 -5.09 18.67 0.63
C ALA A 4 -6.19 18.04 1.50
N LEU A 5 -7.09 17.26 0.88
CA LEU A 5 -7.96 16.36 1.62
C LEU A 5 -7.01 15.44 2.37
N GLY A 6 -6.84 15.70 3.67
CA GLY A 6 -5.85 15.02 4.47
C GLY A 6 -6.11 13.53 4.42
N SER A 7 -5.05 12.74 4.33
CA SER A 7 -5.02 11.28 4.48
C SER A 7 -5.53 10.79 5.85
N GLN A 8 -6.29 11.61 6.58
CA GLN A 8 -6.72 11.40 7.96
C GLN A 8 -8.03 10.58 8.09
N ASP A 9 -8.72 10.29 6.98
CA ASP A 9 -9.99 9.54 6.99
C ASP A 9 -9.87 8.08 6.50
N ILE A 10 -8.69 7.64 6.04
CA ILE A 10 -8.49 6.26 5.62
C ILE A 10 -7.99 5.44 6.80
N ASP A 11 -8.78 4.46 7.23
CA ASP A 11 -8.37 3.50 8.24
C ASP A 11 -7.17 2.67 7.73
N PRO A 12 -6.01 2.72 8.42
CA PRO A 12 -4.81 2.01 7.99
C PRO A 12 -5.01 0.49 7.88
N LEU A 13 -5.88 -0.10 8.71
CA LEU A 13 -6.18 -1.53 8.62
C LEU A 13 -6.93 -1.84 7.31
N THR A 14 -7.96 -1.07 6.99
CA THR A 14 -8.67 -1.15 5.71
C THR A 14 -7.73 -0.98 4.53
N ALA A 15 -6.75 -0.07 4.61
CA ALA A 15 -5.73 0.10 3.58
C ALA A 15 -4.82 -1.14 3.42
N VAL A 16 -4.37 -1.73 4.53
CA VAL A 16 -3.57 -2.97 4.55
C VAL A 16 -4.32 -4.13 3.91
N GLU A 17 -5.59 -4.32 4.29
CA GLU A 17 -6.41 -5.42 3.77
C GLU A 17 -6.69 -5.27 2.27
N SER A 18 -7.03 -4.05 1.84
CA SER A 18 -7.26 -3.74 0.43
C SER A 18 -6.00 -3.97 -0.40
N LEU A 19 -4.85 -3.50 0.08
CA LEU A 19 -3.57 -3.70 -0.59
C LEU A 19 -3.19 -5.18 -0.65
N ARG A 20 -3.38 -5.92 0.45
CA ARG A 20 -3.13 -7.38 0.48
C ARG A 20 -3.93 -8.10 -0.59
N ALA A 21 -5.24 -7.82 -0.67
CA ALA A 21 -6.12 -8.44 -1.66
C ALA A 21 -5.71 -8.10 -3.12
N ALA A 22 -5.25 -6.88 -3.38
CA ALA A 22 -4.78 -6.48 -4.71
C ALA A 22 -3.46 -7.19 -5.09
N LEU A 23 -2.52 -7.31 -4.13
CA LEU A 23 -1.24 -7.99 -4.36
C LEU A 23 -1.43 -9.50 -4.57
N ASP A 24 -2.33 -10.13 -3.80
CA ASP A 24 -2.65 -11.55 -3.93
C ASP A 24 -3.22 -11.87 -5.33
N GLN A 25 -4.04 -10.97 -5.91
CA GLN A 25 -4.58 -11.13 -7.27
C GLN A 25 -3.51 -11.20 -8.36
N VAL A 26 -2.34 -10.59 -8.12
CA VAL A 26 -1.20 -10.62 -9.05
C VAL A 26 -0.09 -11.57 -8.60
N GLY A 27 -0.35 -12.40 -7.59
CA GLY A 27 0.58 -13.40 -7.07
C GLY A 27 1.77 -12.80 -6.32
N ILE A 28 1.63 -11.59 -5.78
CA ILE A 28 2.64 -10.95 -4.93
C ILE A 28 2.22 -11.11 -3.46
N VAL A 29 3.11 -11.67 -2.64
CA VAL A 29 2.90 -11.80 -1.19
C VAL A 29 3.95 -10.97 -0.45
N LEU A 30 3.50 -10.11 0.45
CA LEU A 30 4.35 -9.30 1.33
C LEU A 30 4.11 -9.70 2.80
N PRO A 31 4.92 -10.60 3.38
CA PRO A 31 4.71 -11.09 4.75
C PRO A 31 4.80 -10.01 5.82
N SER A 32 5.53 -8.92 5.54
CA SER A 32 5.70 -7.77 6.42
C SER A 32 4.62 -6.71 6.27
N LEU A 33 3.60 -6.92 5.42
CA LEU A 33 2.56 -5.94 5.19
C LEU A 33 1.66 -5.77 6.42
N GLY A 34 1.65 -4.57 7.01
CA GLY A 34 0.89 -4.26 8.21
C GLY A 34 0.71 -2.76 8.43
N VAL A 35 -0.01 -2.39 9.49
CA VAL A 35 -0.11 -0.99 9.92
C VAL A 35 1.19 -0.58 10.61
N ASP A 36 1.68 0.63 10.35
CA ASP A 36 2.81 1.20 11.08
C ASP A 36 2.45 1.47 12.54
N ALA A 37 3.10 0.73 13.43
CA ALA A 37 2.93 0.92 14.87
C ALA A 37 3.84 2.03 15.42
N ALA A 38 4.89 2.42 14.70
CA ALA A 38 5.86 3.41 15.17
C ALA A 38 5.30 4.84 15.08
N SER A 39 4.47 5.13 14.08
CA SER A 39 3.87 6.45 13.87
C SER A 39 2.34 6.39 13.67
N PRO A 40 1.55 5.98 14.68
CA PRO A 40 0.11 5.78 14.52
C PRO A 40 -0.66 7.02 14.04
N ALA A 41 -0.21 8.21 14.43
CA ALA A 41 -0.84 9.48 14.05
C ALA A 41 -0.72 9.81 12.55
N LEU A 42 0.16 9.12 11.82
CA LEU A 42 0.39 9.33 10.40
C LEU A 42 -0.41 8.37 9.49
N GLY A 43 -1.05 7.35 10.07
CA GLY A 43 -1.86 6.38 9.32
C GLY A 43 -1.07 5.60 8.25
N LEU A 44 0.18 5.26 8.53
CA LEU A 44 1.07 4.63 7.56
C LEU A 44 0.86 3.10 7.49
N VAL A 45 1.25 2.54 6.34
CA VAL A 45 1.31 1.09 6.10
C VAL A 45 2.78 0.68 5.96
N GLU A 46 3.20 -0.30 6.76
CA GLU A 46 4.50 -0.94 6.62
C GLU A 46 4.49 -1.90 5.44
N LEU A 47 5.40 -1.70 4.48
CA LEU A 47 5.62 -2.62 3.36
C LEU A 47 6.78 -3.59 3.63
N GLY A 48 7.69 -3.23 4.54
CA GLY A 48 8.88 -3.99 4.92
C GLY A 48 9.92 -4.16 3.79
N ARG A 49 10.78 -5.19 3.93
CA ARG A 49 11.82 -5.50 2.93
C ARG A 49 11.25 -6.41 1.85
N VAL A 50 11.22 -5.92 0.62
CA VAL A 50 10.77 -6.69 -0.55
C VAL A 50 11.96 -7.24 -1.34
N ARG A 51 11.79 -8.42 -1.92
CA ARG A 51 12.78 -8.94 -2.88
C ARG A 51 12.76 -8.10 -4.16
N ALA A 52 13.92 -7.95 -4.81
CA ALA A 52 14.06 -7.12 -6.01
C ALA A 52 13.14 -7.54 -7.17
N ASP A 53 12.91 -8.84 -7.35
CA ASP A 53 12.00 -9.37 -8.37
C ASP A 53 10.53 -9.04 -8.08
N VAL A 54 10.14 -9.02 -6.81
CA VAL A 54 8.80 -8.61 -6.37
C VAL A 54 8.62 -7.10 -6.57
N ALA A 55 9.64 -6.29 -6.27
CA ALA A 55 9.60 -4.85 -6.51
C ALA A 55 9.41 -4.51 -7.99
N LEU A 56 10.10 -5.22 -8.89
CA LEU A 56 9.92 -5.05 -10.35
C LEU A 56 8.53 -5.47 -10.81
N ARG A 57 8.00 -6.59 -10.31
CA ARG A 57 6.63 -7.03 -10.62
C ARG A 57 5.60 -6.00 -10.16
N LEU A 58 5.74 -5.49 -8.93
CA LEU A 58 4.88 -4.43 -8.39
C LEU A 58 4.92 -3.18 -9.27
N ALA A 59 6.11 -2.71 -9.64
CA ALA A 59 6.26 -1.56 -10.52
C ALA A 59 5.54 -1.79 -11.86
N HIS A 60 5.68 -2.97 -12.46
CA HIS A 60 5.02 -3.30 -13.71
C HIS A 60 3.48 -3.33 -13.57
N THR A 61 2.96 -3.93 -12.49
CA THR A 61 1.52 -3.97 -12.20
C THR A 61 0.94 -2.57 -12.02
N LEU A 62 1.62 -1.70 -11.27
CA LEU A 62 1.16 -0.32 -11.03
C LEU A 62 1.17 0.53 -12.31
N LEU A 63 2.20 0.39 -13.13
CA LEU A 63 2.33 1.11 -14.40
C LEU A 63 1.29 0.63 -15.45
N GLY A 64 0.82 -0.61 -15.36
CA GLY A 64 -0.21 -1.16 -16.23
C GLY A 64 -1.66 -0.79 -15.87
N GLY A 65 -1.90 -0.04 -14.78
CA GLY A 65 -3.24 0.14 -14.20
C GLY A 65 -3.56 1.51 -13.59
N GLY A 66 -3.07 2.65 -14.11
CA GLY A 66 -3.42 3.98 -13.56
C GLY A 66 -4.49 4.76 -14.34
N PRO A 67 -5.19 5.75 -13.75
CA PRO A 67 -5.88 5.77 -12.45
C PRO A 67 -7.40 6.03 -12.59
N ALA A 68 -8.20 5.71 -11.57
CA ALA A 68 -9.50 6.36 -11.35
C ALA A 68 -9.59 6.87 -9.90
N VAL A 69 -9.38 8.19 -9.78
CA VAL A 69 -9.71 9.16 -8.72
C VAL A 69 -9.23 8.90 -7.29
#